data_AF-A0A4Q7CR47-F1
#
_entry.id   AF-A0A4Q7CR47-F1
#
_cell.length_a   1.000
_cell.length_b   1.000
_cell.length_c   1.000
_cell.angle_alpha   90.00
_cell.angle_beta   90.00
_cell.angle_gamma   90.00
#
_symmetry.space_group_name_H-M   'P 1'
#
loop_
_entity.id
_entity.type
_entity.pdbx_description
1 polymer ?
#
loop_
_entity_poly.entity_id
_entity_poly.type
_entity_poly.pdbx_seq_one_letter_code
_entity_poly.pdbx_strand_id
1 'polypeptide(L)' 'MASRELTNGIKQRFKLNTVGRSPSEIQRDLEQMGVKGFVVHMSPSRITVLADRADYESNRRKWNDR' A
#
# COMPACT_ATOMS: atom_id res chain seq x y z
N MET A 1 7.54 1.14 -22.94
CA MET A 1 7.59 1.45 -21.50
C MET A 1 6.23 1.99 -21.11
N ALA A 2 5.39 1.20 -20.43
CA ALA A 2 4.07 1.67 -20.01
C ALA A 2 4.25 2.68 -18.86
N SER A 3 4.03 3.96 -19.13
CA SER A 3 3.90 4.98 -18.10
C SER A 3 2.68 4.62 -17.24
N ARG A 4 2.93 4.17 -16.02
CA ARG A 4 1.88 3.93 -15.02
C ARG A 4 1.35 5.31 -14.63
N GLU A 5 0.32 5.79 -15.34
CA GLU A 5 -0.28 7.10 -15.08
C GLU A 5 -0.78 7.15 -13.63
N LEU A 6 -0.07 7.91 -12.79
CA LEU A 6 -0.40 8.11 -11.37
C LEU A 6 -1.71 8.89 -11.18
N THR A 7 -2.29 9.42 -12.26
CA THR A 7 -3.47 10.28 -12.28
C THR A 7 -4.75 9.56 -11.88
N ASN A 8 -4.84 8.23 -12.07
CA ASN A 8 -6.05 7.44 -11.79
C ASN A 8 -5.93 6.54 -10.54
N GLY A 9 -4.83 6.63 -9.79
CA GLY A 9 -4.63 5.85 -8.58
C GLY A 9 -5.46 6.35 -7.40
N ILE A 10 -6.00 5.42 -6.59
CA ILE A 10 -6.68 5.74 -5.34
C ILE A 10 -5.70 5.64 -4.16
N LYS A 11 -5.78 6.64 -3.25
CA LYS A 11 -5.05 6.60 -1.98
C LYS A 11 -5.79 5.71 -0.99
N GLN A 12 -5.18 4.59 -0.63
CA GLN A 12 -5.70 3.66 0.36
C GLN A 12 -4.87 3.72 1.64
N ARG A 13 -5.55 3.81 2.79
CA ARG A 13 -4.90 3.96 4.10
C ARG A 13 -5.06 2.71 4.94
N PHE A 14 -3.96 2.31 5.57
CA PHE A 14 -3.83 1.06 6.30
C PHE A 14 -3.20 1.31 7.67
N LYS A 15 -3.73 0.66 8.72
CA LYS A 15 -3.24 0.83 10.11
C LYS A 15 -2.06 -0.12 10.38
N LEU A 16 -0.86 0.42 10.44
CA LEU A 16 0.37 -0.35 10.62
C LEU A 16 1.30 0.43 11.52
N ASN A 17 1.88 -0.23 12.53
CA ASN A 17 2.97 0.38 13.28
C ASN A 17 4.21 0.41 12.38
N THR A 18 4.68 1.61 12.07
CA THR A 18 5.84 1.82 11.19
C THR A 18 7.08 2.28 11.95
N VAL A 19 7.01 2.39 13.28
CA VAL A 19 8.14 2.85 14.10
C VAL A 19 9.29 1.86 13.97
N GLY A 20 10.49 2.37 13.63
CA GLY A 20 11.68 1.54 13.41
C GLY A 20 11.68 0.74 12.11
N ARG A 21 10.70 0.94 11.23
CA ARG A 21 10.61 0.26 9.93
C ARG A 21 10.92 1.21 8.78
N SER A 22 11.69 0.74 7.80
CA SER A 22 11.97 1.47 6.57
C SER A 22 10.83 1.32 5.55
N PRO A 23 10.69 2.29 4.62
CA PRO A 23 9.69 2.19 3.55
C PRO A 23 9.83 0.95 2.68
N SER A 24 11.05 0.51 2.39
CA SER A 24 11.31 -0.69 1.59
C SER A 24 10.88 -1.98 2.30
N GLU A 25 11.11 -2.08 3.61
CA GLU A 25 10.62 -3.21 4.40
C GLU A 25 9.10 -3.28 4.39
N ILE A 26 8.42 -2.15 4.56
CA ILE A 26 6.95 -2.11 4.50
C ILE A 26 6.45 -2.46 3.10
N GLN A 27 7.09 -1.93 2.06
CA GLN A 27 6.74 -2.26 0.67
C GLN A 27 6.87 -3.77 0.41
N ARG A 28 7.95 -4.40 0.89
CA ARG A 28 8.16 -5.84 0.78
C ARG A 28 7.08 -6.65 1.51
N ASP A 29 6.71 -6.25 2.72
CA ASP A 29 5.64 -6.90 3.48
C ASP A 29 4.29 -6.80 2.75
N LEU A 30 3.97 -5.63 2.18
CA LEU A 30 2.75 -5.43 1.39
C LEU A 30 2.72 -6.36 0.18
N GLU A 31 3.82 -6.49 -0.54
CA GLU A 31 3.93 -7.40 -1.68
C GLU A 31 3.76 -8.86 -1.25
N GLN A 32 4.34 -9.27 -0.11
CA GLN A 32 4.16 -10.61 0.46
C GLN A 32 2.72 -10.88 0.89
N MET A 33 2.00 -9.87 1.40
CA MET A 33 0.57 -9.95 1.69
C MET A 33 -0.31 -9.91 0.42
N GLY A 34 0.28 -9.62 -0.75
CA GLY A 34 -0.45 -9.46 -2.01
C GLY A 34 -1.18 -8.11 -2.14
N VAL A 35 -0.83 -7.13 -1.30
CA VAL A 35 -1.33 -5.75 -1.43
C VAL A 35 -0.56 -5.06 -2.54
N LYS A 36 -1.27 -4.67 -3.60
CA LYS A 36 -0.69 -4.00 -4.77
C LYS A 36 -0.67 -2.49 -4.61
N GLY A 37 0.40 -1.86 -5.07
CA GLY A 37 0.55 -0.41 -5.10
C GLY A 37 1.88 0.04 -4.52
N PHE A 38 2.01 1.34 -4.32
CA PHE A 38 3.23 1.96 -3.80
C PHE A 38 2.96 2.73 -2.53
N VAL A 39 3.79 2.52 -1.50
CA VAL A 39 3.76 3.36 -0.30
C VAL A 39 4.19 4.78 -0.67
N VAL A 40 3.27 5.74 -0.54
CA VAL A 40 3.53 7.16 -0.83
C VAL A 40 3.64 8.02 0.43
N HIS A 41 3.21 7.49 1.58
CA HIS A 41 3.35 8.16 2.87
C HIS A 41 3.35 7.17 4.03
N MET A 42 4.17 7.44 5.03
CA MET A 42 4.27 6.67 6.26
C MET A 42 4.16 7.61 7.46
N SER A 43 3.29 7.24 8.39
CA SER A 43 3.21 7.83 9.71
C SER A 43 3.36 6.72 10.76
N PRO A 44 3.72 7.04 12.02
CA PRO A 44 4.02 6.04 13.04
C PRO A 44 2.96 4.94 13.24
N SER A 45 1.70 5.22 12.92
CA SER A 45 0.58 4.29 13.08
C SER A 45 -0.14 3.89 11.78
N ARG A 46 0.25 4.46 10.63
CA ARG A 46 -0.46 4.25 9.36
C ARG A 46 0.46 4.40 8.16
N ILE A 47 0.08 3.72 7.09
CA ILE A 47 0.65 3.92 5.77
C ILE A 47 -0.42 4.36 4.77
N THR A 48 0.00 5.07 3.74
CA THR A 48 -0.82 5.39 2.57
C THR A 48 -0.19 4.73 1.37
N VAL A 49 -0.97 3.88 0.70
CA VAL A 49 -0.61 3.21 -0.53
C VAL A 49 -1.38 3.88 -1.67
N LEU A 50 -0.68 4.22 -2.75
CA LEU A 50 -1.31 4.56 -4.01
C LEU A 50 -1.51 3.26 -4.79
N ALA A 51 -2.78 2.88 -4.98
CA ALA A 51 -3.18 1.64 -5.64
C ALA A 51 -4.05 1.94 -6.86
N ASP A 52 -4.17 0.96 -7.77
CA ASP A 52 -5.19 1.03 -8.82
C ASP A 52 -6.59 0.92 -8.19
N ARG A 53 -7.57 1.62 -8.75
CA ARG A 53 -8.97 1.51 -8.31
C ARG A 53 -9.51 0.09 -8.43
N ALA A 54 -9.06 -0.67 -9.44
CA ALA A 54 -9.44 -2.07 -9.62
C ALA A 54 -8.95 -2.97 -8.47
N ASP A 55 -7.82 -2.62 -7.84
CA ASP A 55 -7.22 -3.40 -6.77
C ASP A 55 -7.73 -3.00 -5.37
N TYR A 56 -8.47 -1.89 -5.23
CA TYR A 56 -8.89 -1.33 -3.93
C TYR A 56 -9.56 -2.36 -3.00
N GLU A 57 -10.59 -3.06 -3.49
CA GLU A 57 -11.33 -4.06 -2.71
C GLU A 57 -10.46 -5.28 -2.39
N SER A 58 -9.65 -5.73 -3.36
CA SER A 58 -8.76 -6.87 -3.17
C SER A 58 -7.69 -6.59 -2.11
N ASN A 59 -7.05 -5.42 -2.17
CA ASN A 59 -6.10 -4.94 -1.19
C ASN A 59 -6.73 -4.81 0.19
N ARG A 60 -8.00 -4.36 0.27
CA ARG A 60 -8.72 -4.24 1.54
C ARG A 60 -8.98 -5.60 2.18
N ARG A 61 -9.38 -6.60 1.38
CA ARG A 61 -9.56 -7.98 1.85
C ARG A 61 -8.24 -8.56 2.34
N LYS A 62 -7.19 -8.53 1.51
CA LYS A 62 -5.85 -9.01 1.88
C LYS A 62 -5.31 -8.34 3.15
N TRP A 63 -5.58 -7.05 3.32
CA TRP A 63 -5.20 -6.33 4.53
C TRP A 63 -5.97 -6.77 5.80
N ASN A 64 -7.23 -7.17 5.66
CA ASN A 64 -8.05 -7.62 6.78
C ASN A 64 -7.76 -9.10 7.13
N ASP A 65 -7.30 -9.89 6.17
CA ASP A 65 -6.97 -11.32 6.32
C ASP A 65 -5.56 -11.59 6.86
N ARG A 66 -4.79 -10.54 7.21
CA ARG A 66 -3.38 -10.60 7.63
C ARG A 66 -3.17 -10.91 9.11
#